data_AF-A0A7V7WU65-F1
#
_entry.id   AF-A0A7V7WU65-F1
#
_cell.length_a   1.000
_cell.length_b   1.000
_cell.length_c   1.000
_cell.angle_alpha   90.00
_cell.angle_beta   90.00
_cell.angle_gamma   90.00
#
_symmetry.space_group_name_H-M   'P 1'
#
loop_
_entity.id
_entity.type
_entity.pdbx_description
1 polymer ?
#
loop_
_entity_poly.entity_id
_entity_poly.type
_entity_poly.pdbx_seq_one_letter_code
_entity_poly.pdbx_strand_id
1 'polypeptide(L)' 'MHEELLIVHGPSAPAQPLVLDSPHSGRGRPADFGSMLDDTALQTAEDSFVDALYLPAT' A
#
# COMPACT_ATOMS: atom_id res chain seq x y z
N MET A 1 -6.71 14.52 9.15
CA MET A 1 -6.09 14.21 7.84
C MET A 1 -6.59 12.83 7.49
N HIS A 2 -7.32 12.68 6.39
CA HIS A 2 -7.76 11.34 5.96
C HIS A 2 -6.51 10.60 5.53
N GLU A 3 -6.18 9.49 6.19
CA GLU A 3 -5.20 8.56 5.64
C GLU A 3 -5.72 8.11 4.29
N GLU A 4 -4.87 8.15 3.28
CA GLU A 4 -5.20 7.69 1.93
C GLU A 4 -5.31 6.16 2.01
N LEU A 5 -6.51 5.67 2.38
CA LEU A 5 -6.78 4.24 2.64
C LEU A 5 -6.59 3.37 1.40
N LEU A 6 -6.76 3.97 0.22
CA LEU A 6 -6.63 3.31 -1.07
C LEU A 6 -6.08 4.31 -2.08
N ILE A 7 -5.05 3.90 -2.81
CA ILE A 7 -4.51 4.62 -3.96
C ILE A 7 -4.84 3.79 -5.21
N VAL A 8 -5.47 4.43 -6.19
CA VAL A 8 -5.82 3.78 -7.46
C VAL A 8 -4.92 4.34 -8.55
N HIS A 9 -4.10 3.46 -9.12
CA HIS A 9 -3.29 3.73 -10.30
C HIS A 9 -3.89 3.06 -11.54
N GLY A 10 -3.47 3.50 -12.73
CA GLY A 10 -3.84 2.88 -14.00
C GLY A 10 -4.28 3.91 -15.04
N PRO A 11 -4.45 3.48 -16.30
CA PRO A 11 -4.93 4.36 -17.35
C PRO A 11 -6.45 4.58 -17.19
N SER A 12 -6.93 5.75 -17.62
CA SER A 12 -8.38 6.04 -17.66
C SER A 12 -9.19 5.03 -18.49
N ALA A 13 -8.54 4.34 -19.43
CA ALA A 13 -9.10 3.24 -20.21
C ALA A 13 -8.14 2.04 -20.18
N PRO A 14 -8.54 0.88 -19.60
CA PRO A 14 -7.68 -0.29 -19.50
C PRO A 14 -7.48 -0.97 -20.86
N ALA A 15 -6.24 -1.34 -21.18
CA ALA A 15 -5.91 -2.09 -22.40
C ALA A 15 -6.20 -3.59 -22.29
N GLN A 16 -6.28 -4.12 -21.07
CA GLN A 16 -6.45 -5.54 -20.76
C GLN A 16 -7.34 -5.70 -19.51
N PRO A 17 -8.01 -6.85 -19.32
CA PRO A 17 -8.78 -7.14 -18.12
C PRO A 17 -7.86 -7.56 -16.96
N LEU A 18 -6.93 -6.68 -16.57
CA LEU A 18 -5.96 -6.89 -15.49
C LEU A 18 -6.25 -5.94 -14.33
N VAL A 19 -6.29 -6.50 -13.12
CA VAL A 19 -6.35 -5.75 -11.87
C VAL A 19 -5.22 -6.27 -10.98
N LEU A 20 -4.43 -5.35 -10.43
CA LEU A 20 -3.38 -5.62 -9.47
C LEU A 20 -3.73 -4.90 -8.16
N ASP A 21 -3.52 -5.56 -7.04
CA ASP A 21 -3.72 -5.02 -5.70
C ASP A 21 -2.43 -5.23 -4.90
N SER A 22 -2.07 -4.23 -4.09
CA SER A 22 -0.90 -4.24 -3.20
C SER A 22 -1.29 -3.87 -1.77
N PRO A 23 -2.07 -4.73 -1.08
CA PRO A 23 -2.76 -4.37 0.16
C PRO A 23 -1.83 -4.16 1.36
N HIS A 24 -0.57 -4.60 1.27
CA HIS A 24 0.41 -4.59 2.36
C HIS A 24 1.60 -3.64 2.13
N SER A 25 1.56 -2.80 1.09
CA SER A 25 2.63 -1.83 0.82
C SER A 25 2.50 -0.52 1.60
N GLY A 26 1.35 -0.31 2.25
CA GLY A 26 1.11 0.83 3.13
C GLY A 26 2.00 0.80 4.37
N ARG A 27 2.47 1.99 4.76
CA ARG A 27 3.39 2.17 5.92
C ARG A 27 2.79 3.05 7.02
N GLY A 28 1.70 3.75 6.69
CA GLY A 28 0.98 4.61 7.63
C GLY A 28 0.28 3.76 8.67
N ARG A 29 0.60 4.02 9.94
CA ARG A 29 -0.13 3.46 11.08
C ARG A 29 -1.01 4.58 11.63
N PRO A 30 -2.31 4.31 11.88
CA PRO A 30 -3.19 5.27 12.52
C PRO A 30 -2.62 5.80 13.83
N ALA A 31 -2.89 7.06 14.15
CA ALA A 31 -2.40 7.69 15.39
C ALA A 31 -2.91 6.98 16.67
N ASP A 32 -4.01 6.23 16.56
CA ASP A 32 -4.64 5.45 17.62
C ASP A 32 -4.31 3.94 17.54
N PHE A 33 -3.33 3.52 16.73
CA PHE A 33 -2.95 2.10 16.54
C PHE A 33 -2.57 1.38 17.85
N GLY A 34 -2.05 2.11 18.85
CA GLY A 34 -1.93 1.60 20.23
C GLY A 34 -0.99 0.41 20.43
N SER A 35 0.01 0.23 19.57
CA SER A 35 0.95 -0.89 19.64
C SER A 35 1.90 -0.80 20.84
N MET A 36 2.21 -1.97 21.43
CA MET A 36 3.29 -2.12 22.41
C MET A 36 4.64 -2.50 21.77
N LEU A 37 4.63 -2.89 20.49
CA LEU A 37 5.83 -3.21 19.71
C LEU A 37 6.48 -1.92 19.21
N ASP A 38 7.82 -1.96 19.05
CA ASP A 38 8.56 -0.90 18.38
C ASP A 38 8.34 -0.88 16.86
N ASP A 39 8.73 0.23 16.22
CA ASP A 39 8.52 0.45 14.80
C ASP A 39 9.23 -0.60 13.93
N THR A 40 10.42 -1.05 14.34
CA THR A 40 11.19 -2.04 13.57
C THR A 40 10.46 -3.38 13.54
N ALA A 41 9.93 -3.82 14.68
CA ALA A 41 9.11 -5.03 14.76
C ALA A 41 7.84 -4.89 13.90
N LEU A 42 7.17 -3.74 13.96
CA LEU A 42 5.96 -3.50 13.18
C LEU A 42 6.22 -3.46 11.66
N GLN A 43 7.36 -2.95 11.21
CA GLN A 43 7.72 -2.86 9.79
C GLN A 43 7.90 -4.23 9.14
N THR A 44 8.17 -5.28 9.93
CA THR A 44 8.32 -6.65 9.40
C THR A 44 7.03 -7.22 8.79
N ALA A 45 5.88 -6.62 9.09
CA ALA A 45 4.58 -7.02 8.53
C ALA A 45 4.26 -6.34 7.18
N GLU A 46 5.11 -5.43 6.70
CA GLU A 46 4.89 -4.69 5.46
C GLU A 46 5.47 -5.44 4.25
N ASP A 47 4.67 -5.62 3.19
CA ASP A 47 5.16 -6.03 1.87
C ASP A 47 5.71 -4.77 1.16
N SER A 48 6.86 -4.34 1.67
CA SER A 48 7.49 -3.08 1.30
C SER A 48 7.77 -3.00 -0.20
N PHE A 49 7.33 -1.89 -0.81
CA PHE A 49 7.63 -1.49 -2.20
C PHE A 49 6.97 -2.34 -3.30
N VAL A 50 6.05 -3.26 -2.99
CA VAL A 50 5.35 -4.05 -4.02
C VAL A 50 4.51 -3.15 -4.94
N ASP A 51 3.89 -2.10 -4.40
CA ASP A 51 3.23 -1.03 -5.15
C ASP A 51 4.17 -0.38 -6.17
N ALA A 52 5.41 -0.06 -5.77
CA ALA A 52 6.41 0.53 -6.65
C ALA A 52 6.90 -0.46 -7.73
N LEU A 53 6.96 -1.76 -7.41
CA LEU A 53 7.27 -2.81 -8.39
C LEU A 53 6.18 -2.92 -9.47
N TYR A 54 4.91 -2.67 -9.11
CA TYR A 54 3.78 -2.69 -10.04
C TYR A 54 3.55 -1.38 -10.79
N LEU A 55 4.12 -0.26 -10.35
CA LEU A 55 3.92 1.06 -10.98
C LEU A 55 4.15 1.08 -12.51
N PRO A 56 5.11 0.34 -13.12
CA PRO A 56 5.23 0.29 -14.58
C PRO A 56 4.05 -0.36 -15.31
N ALA A 57 3.15 -1.04 -14.60
CA ALA A 57 1.93 -1.65 -15.14
C ALA A 57 0.70 -0.70 -15.11
N THR A 58 0.89 0.56 -14.71
CA THR A 58 -0.17 1.57 -14.55
C THR A 58 -0.18 2.61 -15.67
#